data_AF-A0A3C1G0E9-F1
#
_entry.id   AF-A0A3C1G0E9-F1
#
_cell.length_a   1.000
_cell.length_b   1.000
_cell.length_c   1.000
_cell.angle_alpha   90.00
_cell.angle_beta   90.00
_cell.angle_gamma   90.00
#
_symmetry.space_group_name_H-M   'P 1'
#
loop_
_entity.id
_entity.type
_entity.pdbx_description
1 polymer ?
#
loop_
_entity_poly.entity_id
_entity_poly.type
_entity_poly.pdbx_seq_one_letter_code
_entity_poly.pdbx_strand_id
1 'polypeptide(L)'
;IRRFLLHVLPDGFVKIRYYGLLANRNRKDNLALCRELLDASKIETKQNDIPETWQEHLLRISGVDVTTCPVCKKGRLITVEILYL
;
A
#
# COMPACT_ATOMS: atom_id res chain seq x y z
N ILE A 1 2.25 -9.16 35.77
CA ILE A 1 0.90 -8.92 35.19
C ILE A 1 0.91 -8.24 33.82
N ARG A 2 1.75 -7.23 33.56
CA ARG A 2 1.81 -6.46 32.30
C ARG A 2 1.80 -7.27 30.98
N ARG A 3 2.51 -8.41 30.92
CA ARG A 3 2.54 -9.30 29.74
C ARG A 3 1.19 -9.93 29.37
N PHE A 4 0.31 -10.15 30.35
CA PHE A 4 -1.02 -10.74 30.13
C PHE A 4 -2.00 -9.72 29.56
N LEU A 5 -1.90 -8.46 29.98
CA LEU A 5 -2.77 -7.38 29.51
C LEU A 5 -2.47 -6.96 28.06
N LEU A 6 -1.27 -7.23 27.54
CA LEU A 6 -0.93 -6.99 26.12
C LEU A 6 -1.73 -7.88 25.15
N HIS A 7 -2.35 -8.96 25.63
CA HIS A 7 -3.16 -9.87 24.80
C HIS A 7 -4.66 -9.55 24.88
N VAL A 8 -5.04 -8.66 25.80
CA VAL A 8 -6.41 -8.20 26.01
C VAL A 8 -6.62 -6.98 25.13
N LEU A 9 -7.56 -7.10 24.20
CA LEU A 9 -7.89 -6.03 23.28
C LEU A 9 -8.70 -4.95 24.05
N PRO A 10 -8.34 -3.66 23.96
CA PRO A 10 -9.09 -2.60 24.63
C PRO A 10 -10.55 -2.54 24.14
N ASP A 11 -11.41 -1.98 24.98
CA ASP A 11 -12.83 -1.81 24.63
C ASP A 11 -13.00 -0.96 23.36
N GLY A 12 -13.99 -1.32 22.53
CA GLY A 12 -14.22 -0.70 21.23
C GLY A 12 -13.32 -1.20 20.07
N PHE A 13 -12.33 -2.05 20.34
CA PHE A 13 -11.51 -2.67 19.30
C PHE A 13 -11.96 -4.09 19.00
N VAL A 14 -11.89 -4.49 17.72
CA VAL A 14 -12.22 -5.86 17.26
C VAL A 14 -10.94 -6.58 16.83
N LYS A 15 -10.76 -7.83 17.29
CA LYS A 15 -9.63 -8.66 16.87
C LYS A 15 -9.87 -9.11 15.43
N ILE A 16 -9.13 -8.55 14.48
CA ILE A 16 -9.17 -8.98 13.09
C ILE A 16 -8.58 -10.39 13.00
N ARG A 17 -9.41 -11.36 12.61
CA ARG A 17 -8.95 -12.70 12.25
C ARG A 17 -8.76 -12.73 10.74
N TYR A 18 -7.56 -13.02 10.29
CA TYR A 18 -7.27 -13.19 8.86
C TYR A 18 -7.70 -14.58 8.43
N TYR A 19 -8.81 -14.67 7.72
CA TYR A 19 -9.33 -15.90 7.11
C TYR A 19 -9.50 -15.71 5.59
N GLY A 20 -9.71 -16.81 4.88
CA GLY A 20 -9.94 -16.80 3.44
C GLY A 20 -8.68 -16.92 2.60
N LEU A 21 -8.83 -16.62 1.31
CA LEU A 21 -7.84 -16.89 0.26
C LEU A 21 -6.46 -16.28 0.54
N LEU A 22 -6.41 -15.09 1.15
CA LEU A 22 -5.17 -14.36 1.44
C LEU A 22 -4.70 -14.51 2.89
N ALA A 23 -5.27 -15.45 3.67
CA ALA A 23 -4.80 -15.75 5.02
C ALA A 23 -3.35 -16.23 5.00
N ASN A 24 -2.52 -15.73 5.92
CA ASN A 24 -1.06 -15.88 5.84
C ASN A 24 -0.58 -17.34 5.70
N ARG A 25 -1.26 -18.30 6.35
CA ARG A 25 -0.95 -19.73 6.27
C ARG A 25 -0.97 -20.28 4.85
N ASN A 26 -1.95 -19.87 4.04
CA ASN A 26 -2.16 -20.42 2.69
C ASN A 26 -1.92 -19.37 1.59
N ARG A 27 -1.60 -18.12 1.98
CA ARG A 27 -1.48 -16.98 1.07
C ARG A 27 -0.51 -17.26 -0.06
N LYS A 28 0.63 -17.88 0.22
CA LYS A 28 1.66 -18.15 -0.80
C LYS A 28 1.12 -19.10 -1.88
N ASP A 29 0.59 -20.24 -1.47
CA ASP A 29 0.12 -21.29 -2.37
C ASP A 29 -1.13 -20.85 -3.13
N ASN A 30 -2.07 -20.20 -2.44
CA ASN A 30 -3.26 -19.65 -3.06
C ASN A 30 -2.94 -18.56 -4.08
N LEU A 31 -1.97 -17.68 -3.80
CA LEU A 31 -1.52 -16.67 -4.77
C LEU A 31 -0.80 -17.27 -5.97
N ALA A 32 -0.05 -18.37 -5.80
CA ALA A 32 0.56 -19.09 -6.92
C ALA A 32 -0.52 -19.68 -7.83
N LEU A 33 -1.48 -20.41 -7.25
CA LEU A 33 -2.61 -20.98 -7.96
C LEU A 33 -3.45 -19.91 -8.69
N CYS A 34 -3.71 -18.77 -8.04
CA CYS A 34 -4.43 -17.67 -8.69
C CYS A 34 -3.68 -17.14 -9.92
N ARG A 35 -2.33 -17.04 -9.86
CA ARG A 35 -1.54 -16.58 -11.01
C ARG A 35 -1.55 -17.60 -12.15
N GLU A 36 -1.49 -18.89 -11.84
CA GLU A 36 -1.61 -19.97 -12.83
C GLU A 36 -2.98 -19.94 -13.52
N LEU A 37 -4.07 -19.84 -12.74
CA LEU A 37 -5.44 -19.82 -13.26
C LEU A 37 -5.75 -18.56 -14.09
N LEU A 38 -5.15 -17.43 -13.75
CA LEU A 38 -5.32 -16.17 -14.47
C LEU A 38 -4.47 -16.09 -15.76
N ASP A 39 -3.75 -17.16 -16.12
CA ASP A 39 -2.71 -17.16 -17.16
C ASP A 39 -1.77 -15.95 -17.03
N ALA A 40 -1.53 -15.55 -15.77
CA ALA A 40 -0.75 -14.37 -15.40
C ALA A 40 0.76 -14.70 -15.45
N SER A 41 1.15 -15.51 -16.43
CA SER A 41 2.51 -15.96 -16.72
C SER A 41 3.50 -14.79 -16.88
N LYS A 42 2.98 -13.57 -17.05
CA LYS A 42 3.74 -12.32 -17.11
C LYS A 42 2.99 -11.15 -16.48
N ILE A 43 2.71 -11.18 -15.18
CA ILE A 43 2.79 -9.91 -14.45
C ILE A 43 4.28 -9.62 -14.32
N GLU A 44 4.88 -9.17 -15.42
CA GLU A 44 6.12 -8.43 -15.38
C GLU A 44 5.82 -7.24 -14.47
N THR A 45 6.22 -7.35 -13.19
CA THR A 45 6.61 -6.16 -12.46
C THR A 45 7.61 -5.51 -13.38
N LYS A 46 7.18 -4.52 -14.18
CA LYS A 46 8.12 -3.66 -14.86
C LYS A 46 8.95 -3.08 -13.74
N GLN A 47 10.12 -3.67 -13.50
CA GLN A 47 11.20 -2.98 -12.83
C GLN A 47 11.36 -1.74 -13.70
N ASN A 48 10.78 -0.63 -13.25
CA ASN A 48 11.13 0.66 -13.79
C ASN A 48 12.61 0.80 -13.47
N ASP A 49 13.47 0.54 -14.47
CA ASP A 49 14.93 0.71 -14.40
C ASP A 49 15.31 2.18 -14.09
N ILE A 50 14.33 3.07 -14.08
CA ILE A 50 14.43 4.45 -13.65
C ILE A 50 13.80 4.55 -12.26
N PRO A 51 14.53 5.03 -11.24
CA PRO A 51 13.92 5.34 -9.95
C PRO A 51 12.96 6.52 -10.15
N GLU A 52 11.67 6.22 -10.30
CA GLU A 52 10.61 7.22 -10.29
C GLU A 52 10.36 7.66 -8.84
N THR A 53 10.22 8.96 -8.62
CA THR A 53 9.78 9.50 -7.34
C THR A 53 8.31 9.11 -7.10
N TRP A 54 7.87 9.09 -5.83
CA TRP A 54 6.48 8.74 -5.52
C TRP A 54 5.48 9.70 -6.19
N GLN A 55 5.87 10.97 -6.40
CA GLN A 55 5.06 11.97 -7.09
C GLN A 55 4.87 11.63 -8.57
N GLU A 56 5.95 11.26 -9.27
CA GLU A 56 5.91 10.85 -10.67
C GLU A 56 5.10 9.56 -10.85
N HIS A 57 5.29 8.61 -9.94
CA HIS A 57 4.51 7.37 -9.91
C HIS A 57 3.00 7.64 -9.78
N LEU A 58 2.64 8.52 -8.85
CA LEU A 58 1.24 8.86 -8.61
C LEU A 58 0.63 9.61 -9.80
N LEU A 59 1.38 10.54 -10.41
CA LEU A 59 0.96 11.23 -11.62
C LEU A 59 0.70 10.23 -12.76
N ARG A 60 1.56 9.24 -12.94
CA ARG A 60 1.43 8.20 -13.99
C ARG A 60 0.18 7.33 -13.82
N ILE A 61 -0.15 6.93 -12.59
CA ILE A 61 -1.27 6.01 -12.32
C ILE A 61 -2.61 6.75 -12.22
N SER A 62 -2.63 7.90 -11.56
CA SER A 62 -3.86 8.63 -11.24
C SER A 62 -4.16 9.79 -12.18
N GLY A 63 -3.16 10.28 -12.93
CA GLY A 63 -3.25 11.52 -13.72
C GLY A 63 -3.22 12.79 -12.87
N VAL A 64 -3.03 12.69 -11.54
CA VAL A 64 -3.04 13.82 -10.62
C VAL A 64 -1.62 14.25 -10.27
N ASP A 65 -1.28 15.50 -10.55
CA ASP A 65 -0.02 16.11 -10.11
C ASP A 65 -0.16 16.68 -8.70
N VAL A 66 0.31 15.92 -7.71
CA VAL A 66 0.36 16.32 -6.29
C VAL A 66 1.33 17.46 -6.00
N THR A 67 2.21 17.80 -6.93
CA THR A 67 3.08 18.97 -6.79
C THR A 67 2.41 20.26 -7.24
N THR A 68 1.25 20.19 -7.88
CA THR A 68 0.50 21.37 -8.30
C THR A 68 -0.49 21.83 -7.22
N CYS A 69 -0.63 23.14 -7.05
CA CYS A 69 -1.58 23.72 -6.10
C CYS A 69 -3.03 23.40 -6.49
N PRO A 70 -3.85 22.80 -5.61
CA PRO A 70 -5.22 22.39 -5.95
C PRO A 70 -6.17 23.58 -6.16
N VAL A 71 -5.82 24.76 -5.66
CA VAL A 71 -6.65 25.97 -5.75
C VAL A 71 -6.42 26.72 -7.06
N CYS A 72 -5.16 27.11 -7.33
CA CYS A 72 -4.85 27.96 -8.49
C CYS A 72 -4.40 27.18 -9.74
N LYS A 73 -4.02 25.91 -9.61
CA LYS A 73 -3.51 25.02 -10.69
C LYS A 73 -2.28 25.52 -11.45
N LYS A 74 -1.68 26.64 -11.01
CA LYS A 74 -0.51 27.28 -11.64
C LYS A 74 0.74 27.22 -10.77
N GLY A 75 0.56 27.26 -9.44
CA GLY A 75 1.66 27.23 -8.47
C GLY A 75 2.09 25.81 -8.13
N ARG A 76 3.35 25.66 -7.73
CA ARG A 76 3.91 24.38 -7.27
C ARG A 76 4.00 24.36 -5.74
N LEU A 77 3.51 23.30 -5.12
CA LEU A 77 3.62 23.05 -3.69
C LEU A 77 5.08 22.70 -3.36
N ILE A 78 5.57 23.21 -2.23
CA ILE A 78 6.90 22.92 -1.70
C ILE A 78 6.78 22.38 -0.28
N THR A 79 7.67 21.46 0.09
CA THR A 79 7.75 20.96 1.46
C THR A 79 8.36 22.03 2.35
N VAL A 80 7.62 22.47 3.37
CA VAL A 80 8.11 23.47 4.35
C VAL A 80 8.75 22.77 5.55
N GLU A 81 8.14 21.69 6.04
CA GLU A 81 8.63 20.95 7.20
C GLU A 81 8.13 19.50 7.16
N ILE A 82 8.89 18.57 7.75
CA ILE A 82 8.50 17.17 7.95
C ILE A 82 8.35 16.94 9.45
N LEU A 83 7.15 16.58 9.89
CA LEU A 83 6.88 16.23 11.28
C LEU A 83 7.06 14.72 11.47
N TYR A 84 7.99 14.33 12.34
CA TYR A 84 8.15 12.95 12.78
C TYR A 84 7.30 12.71 14.03
N LEU A 85 6.44 11.69 14.00
CA LEU A 85 5.62 11.23 15.14
C LEU A 85 6.32 10.09 15.89
#